data_AF-A0A2D3VRZ2-F1
#
_entry.id   AF-A0A2D3VRZ2-F1
#
_cell.length_a   1.000
_cell.length_b   1.000
_cell.length_c   1.000
_cell.angle_alpha   90.00
_cell.angle_beta   90.00
_cell.angle_gamma   90.00
#
_symmetry.space_group_name_H-M   'P 1'
#
loop_
_entity.id
_entity.type
_entity.pdbx_description
1 polymer ?
#
loop_
_entity_poly.entity_id
_entity_poly.type
_entity_poly.pdbx_seq_one_letter_code
_entity_poly.pdbx_strand_id
1 'polypeptide(L)' 'MKDFHGVIQTLKRHIAKDRKVLDKEVADLLGISQSKFATIKKRNSTPYESILIFCKKEKLCCCELFFD' A
#
# COMPACT_ATOMS: atom_id res chain seq x y z
N MET A 1 -14.31 -4.00 3.72
CA MET A 1 -13.21 -3.47 2.88
C MET A 1 -12.24 -2.80 3.83
N LYS A 2 -10.97 -3.22 3.85
CA LYS A 2 -9.95 -2.64 4.75
C LYS A 2 -9.73 -1.16 4.39
N ASP A 3 -9.66 -0.30 5.41
CA ASP A 3 -9.20 1.09 5.25
C ASP A 3 -7.78 1.15 4.69
N PHE A 4 -7.36 2.33 4.21
CA PHE A 4 -6.03 2.51 3.65
C PHE A 4 -4.91 2.05 4.62
N HIS A 5 -5.08 2.30 5.92
CA HIS A 5 -4.17 1.78 6.96
C HIS A 5 -4.09 0.25 7.00
N GLY A 6 -5.22 -0.45 6.85
CA GLY A 6 -5.27 -1.92 6.81
C GLY A 6 -4.65 -2.47 5.52
N VAL A 7 -4.88 -1.80 4.39
CA VAL A 7 -4.24 -2.13 3.11
C VAL A 7 -2.72 -1.96 3.20
N ILE A 8 -2.24 -0.86 3.79
CA ILE A 8 -0.80 -0.64 4.04
C ILE A 8 -0.21 -1.75 4.92
N GLN A 9 -0.91 -2.17 5.98
CA GLN A 9 -0.42 -3.28 6.81
C GLN A 9 -0.31 -4.58 6.03
N THR A 10 -1.30 -4.88 5.19
CA THR A 10 -1.30 -6.09 4.35
C THR A 10 -0.16 -6.03 3.32
N LEU A 11 0.01 -4.88 2.65
CA LEU A 11 1.16 -4.60 1.79
C LEU A 11 2.48 -4.81 2.52
N LYS A 12 2.63 -4.23 3.71
CA LYS A 12 3.85 -4.39 4.51
C LYS A 12 4.11 -5.84 4.86
N ARG A 13 3.08 -6.65 5.19
CA ARG A 13 3.26 -8.08 5.45
C ARG A 13 3.72 -8.84 4.20
N HIS A 14 3.16 -8.52 3.04
CA HIS A 14 3.54 -9.18 1.79
C HIS A 14 4.99 -8.89 1.38
N ILE A 15 5.51 -7.72 1.76
CA ILE A 15 6.85 -7.24 1.38
C ILE A 15 7.88 -7.47 2.50
N ALA A 16 7.43 -7.60 3.74
CA ALA A 16 8.26 -7.92 4.90
C ALA A 16 8.74 -9.37 4.83
N LYS A 17 9.76 -9.61 4.00
CA LYS A 17 10.62 -10.80 4.06
C LYS A 17 11.57 -10.65 5.26
N ASP A 18 11.04 -10.76 6.47
CA ASP A 18 11.79 -10.69 7.73
C ASP A 18 12.33 -9.31 8.14
N ARG A 19 11.91 -8.24 7.46
CA ARG A 19 12.32 -6.86 7.78
C ARG A 19 11.16 -5.91 7.99
N LYS A 20 11.34 -4.93 8.88
CA LYS A 20 10.36 -3.87 9.12
C LYS A 20 10.28 -2.94 7.90
N VAL A 21 9.18 -3.03 7.15
CA VAL A 21 8.92 -2.16 6.00
C VAL A 21 8.50 -0.77 6.48
N LEU A 22 9.26 0.24 6.08
CA LEU A 22 9.00 1.65 6.40
C LEU A 22 7.94 2.24 5.46
N ASP A 23 7.26 3.29 5.92
CA ASP A 23 6.27 4.00 5.10
C ASP A 23 6.88 4.58 3.81
N LYS A 24 8.17 4.94 3.83
CA LYS A 24 8.90 5.42 2.64
C LYS A 24 8.98 4.36 1.53
N GLU A 25 9.15 3.09 1.89
CA GLU A 25 9.24 1.99 0.94
C GLU A 25 7.87 1.74 0.32
N VAL A 26 6.81 1.74 1.14
CA VAL A 26 5.43 1.60 0.66
C VAL A 26 5.07 2.75 -0.29
N ALA A 27 5.51 3.97 0.02
CA ALA A 27 5.31 5.12 -0.86
C ALA A 27 6.00 4.90 -2.22
N ASP A 28 7.26 4.44 -2.22
CA ASP A 28 8.04 4.15 -3.43
C ASP A 28 7.39 3.05 -4.28
N LEU A 29 6.93 1.97 -3.64
CA LEU A 29 6.24 0.84 -4.29
C LEU A 29 4.94 1.27 -4.97
N LEU A 30 4.19 2.16 -4.33
CA LEU A 30 2.96 2.73 -4.88
C LEU A 30 3.25 3.83 -5.92
N GLY A 31 4.52 4.18 -6.16
CA GLY A 31 4.92 5.24 -7.08
C GLY A 31 4.51 6.65 -6.61
N ILE A 32 4.36 6.84 -5.29
CA ILE A 32 3.89 8.09 -4.68
C ILE A 32 5.03 8.70 -3.86
N SER A 33 5.25 10.01 -3.99
CA SER A 33 6.21 10.71 -3.13
C SER A 33 5.82 10.58 -1.66
N GLN A 34 6.81 10.49 -0.77
CA GLN A 34 6.60 10.34 0.68
C GLN A 34 5.66 11.41 1.27
N SER A 35 5.79 12.67 0.83
CA SER A 35 4.92 13.78 1.26
C SER A 35 3.46 13.58 0.85
N LYS A 36 3.24 13.06 -0.35
CA LYS A 36 1.90 12.77 -0.87
C LYS A 36 1.32 11.55 -0.15
N PHE A 37 2.12 10.51 0.08
CA PHE A 37 1.72 9.36 0.90
C PHE A 37 1.31 9.76 2.32
N ALA A 38 2.10 10.59 3.01
CA ALA A 38 1.78 11.08 4.36
C ALA A 38 0.47 11.86 4.39
N THR A 39 0.21 12.68 3.35
CA THR A 39 -1.03 13.45 3.21
C THR A 39 -2.23 12.53 3.01
N ILE A 40 -2.12 11.56 2.09
CA ILE A 40 -3.17 10.59 1.76
C ILE A 40 -3.49 9.71 2.98
N LYS A 41 -2.45 9.25 3.69
CA LYS A 41 -2.53 8.50 4.95
C LYS A 41 -3.26 9.29 6.03
N LYS A 42 -2.90 10.56 6.23
CA LYS A 42 -3.55 11.45 7.20
C LYS A 42 -5.02 11.71 6.87
N ARG A 43 -5.38 11.77 5.58
CA ARG A 43 -6.77 11.92 5.11
C ARG A 43 -7.55 10.61 5.08
N ASN A 44 -6.94 9.49 5.47
CA ASN A 44 -7.49 8.14 5.32
C ASN A 44 -8.07 7.88 3.91
N SER A 45 -7.49 8.50 2.88
CA SER A 45 -7.93 8.33 1.50
C SER A 45 -7.16 7.16 0.90
N THR A 46 -7.83 6.27 0.19
CA THR A 46 -7.16 5.14 -0.44
C THR A 46 -6.77 5.50 -1.88
N PRO A 47 -5.47 5.50 -2.24
CA PRO A 47 -5.03 5.75 -3.60
C PRO A 47 -5.22 4.48 -4.45
N TYR A 48 -6.46 4.20 -4.82
CA TYR A 48 -6.83 2.98 -5.55
C TYR A 48 -6.03 2.80 -6.83
N GLU A 49 -5.83 3.86 -7.61
CA GLU A 49 -5.05 3.80 -8.86
C GLU A 49 -3.62 3.31 -8.63
N SER A 50 -2.90 3.93 -7.68
CA SER A 50 -1.53 3.52 -7.33
C SER A 50 -1.46 2.08 -6.83
N ILE A 51 -2.43 1.65 -6.02
CA ILE A 51 -2.48 0.27 -5.52
C ILE A 51 -2.76 -0.70 -6.66
N LEU A 52 -3.69 -0.41 -7.56
CA LEU A 52 -4.02 -1.25 -8.72
C LEU A 52 -2.82 -1.39 -9.68
N ILE A 53 -2.10 -0.28 -9.93
CA ILE A 53 -0.87 -0.29 -10.74
C ILE A 53 0.19 -1.18 -10.08
N PHE A 54 0.38 -1.03 -8.77
CA PHE A 54 1.29 -1.88 -8.00
C PHE A 54 0.89 -3.37 -8.08
N CYS A 55 -0.39 -3.69 -7.86
CA CYS A 55 -0.90 -5.04 -7.95
C CYS A 55 -0.67 -5.65 -9.33
N LYS A 56 -0.88 -4.88 -10.40
CA LYS A 56 -0.61 -5.32 -11.77
C LYS A 56 0.87 -5.61 -11.99
N LYS A 57 1.76 -4.78 -11.45
CA LYS A 57 3.22 -4.93 -11.58
C LYS A 57 3.73 -6.17 -10.84
N GLU A 58 3.27 -6.39 -9.61
CA GLU A 58 3.67 -7.52 -8.78
C GLU A 58 2.84 -8.80 -9.03
N LYS A 59 1.88 -8.77 -9.97
CA LYS A 59 0.88 -9.84 -10.21
C LYS A 59 0.14 -10.27 -8.94
N LEU A 60 -0.17 -9.28 -8.09
CA LEU A 60 -0.87 -9.43 -6.83
C LEU A 60 -2.39 -9.31 -7.01
N CYS A 61 -3.14 -10.12 -6.28
CA CYS A 61 -4.59 -10.04 -6.29
C CYS A 61 -5.08 -8.91 -5.39
N CYS A 62 -5.85 -7.98 -5.95
CA CYS A 62 -6.39 -6.84 -5.19
C CYS A 62 -7.38 -7.29 -4.11
N CYS A 63 -8.11 -8.40 -4.34
CA CYS A 63 -9.03 -8.95 -3.37
C CYS A 63 -8.32 -9.30 -2.06
N GLU A 64 -7.13 -9.90 -2.10
CA GLU A 64 -6.36 -10.24 -0.88
C GLU A 64 -5.83 -9.01 -0.13
N LEU A 65 -5.72 -7.87 -0.81
CA LEU A 65 -5.27 -6.61 -0.21
C LEU A 65 -6.40 -5.83 0.46
N PHE A 66 -7.57 -5.81 -0.17
CA PHE A 66 -8.72 -5.02 0.28
C PHE A 66 -9.72 -5.81 1.13
N PHE A 67 -9.73 -7.13 0.98
CA PHE A 67 -10.64 -8.06 1.61
C PHE A 67 -9.81 -9.15 2.30
N ASP A 68 -10.39 -9.73 3.35
CA ASP A 68 -9.87 -10.90 4.06
C ASP A 68 -10.78 -12.06 3.70
#